data_AF-D8F2E4-F1
#
_entry.id   AF-D8F2E4-F1
#
_cell.length_a   1.000
_cell.length_b   1.000
_cell.length_c   1.000
_cell.angle_alpha   90.00
_cell.angle_beta   90.00
_cell.angle_gamma   90.00
#
_symmetry.space_group_name_H-M   'P 1'
#
loop_
_entity.id
_entity.type
_entity.pdbx_description
1 polymer ?
#
loop_
_entity_poly.entity_id
_entity_poly.type
_entity_poly.pdbx_seq_one_letter_code
_entity_poly.pdbx_strand_id
1 'polypeptide(L)'
;SQNRLCMIFVGQAELRRRLSLSVHEPLAQRLVVRYHISGLAKEELLPYLKHRLELAGTQMDLFEQPALEALFQATNGLPRKINLLAHLSLNVAALQNAQLVSAEHILTAVEETG
;
A
#
# COMPACT_ATOMS: atom_id res chain seq x y z
N SER A 1 -30.46 -23.88 1.91
CA SER A 1 -30.53 -22.74 0.98
C SER A 1 -29.11 -22.32 0.64
N GLN A 2 -28.65 -22.50 -0.60
CA GLN A 2 -27.32 -22.03 -1.03
C GLN A 2 -27.38 -20.53 -1.31
N ASN A 3 -26.43 -19.74 -0.80
CA ASN A 3 -26.28 -18.34 -1.18
C ASN A 3 -25.88 -18.27 -2.66
N ARG A 4 -26.82 -17.85 -3.52
CA ARG A 4 -26.64 -17.85 -4.99
C ARG A 4 -25.92 -16.61 -5.53
N LEU A 5 -25.65 -15.62 -4.68
CA LEU A 5 -25.01 -14.36 -5.08
C LEU A 5 -24.21 -13.75 -3.93
N CYS A 6 -22.95 -13.43 -4.18
CA CYS A 6 -22.11 -12.59 -3.33
C CYS A 6 -21.91 -11.23 -4.03
N MET A 7 -22.23 -10.14 -3.34
CA MET A 7 -22.03 -8.78 -3.86
C MET A 7 -20.99 -8.07 -3.03
N ILE A 8 -19.98 -7.50 -3.69
CA ILE A 8 -18.93 -6.69 -3.06
C ILE A 8 -19.03 -5.27 -3.60
N PHE A 9 -19.30 -4.32 -2.71
CA PHE A 9 -19.31 -2.90 -3.04
C PHE A 9 -17.94 -2.30 -2.76
N VAL A 10 -17.24 -1.84 -3.80
CA VAL A 10 -15.90 -1.23 -3.70
C VAL A 10 -15.97 0.20 -4.24
N GLY A 11 -15.41 1.14 -3.49
CA GLY A 11 -15.36 2.54 -3.91
C GLY A 11 -14.71 3.42 -2.86
N GLN A 12 -14.65 4.71 -3.15
CA GLN A 12 -14.13 5.73 -2.25
C GLN A 12 -15.13 6.02 -1.11
N ALA A 13 -14.74 6.88 -0.16
CA ALA A 13 -15.59 7.30 0.97
C ALA A 13 -16.98 7.80 0.54
N GLU A 14 -17.10 8.34 -0.68
CA GLU A 14 -18.36 8.76 -1.28
C GLU A 14 -19.39 7.62 -1.39
N LEU A 15 -18.95 6.40 -1.72
CA LEU A 15 -19.85 5.24 -1.81
C LEU A 15 -20.47 4.94 -0.45
N ARG A 16 -19.67 4.99 0.62
CA ARG A 16 -20.15 4.81 2.00
C ARG A 16 -21.17 5.90 2.37
N ARG A 17 -20.89 7.16 2.02
CA ARG A 17 -21.81 8.29 2.28
C ARG A 17 -23.13 8.15 1.54
N ARG A 18 -23.10 7.68 0.28
CA ARG A 18 -24.31 7.41 -0.49
C ARG A 18 -25.11 6.28 0.12
N LEU A 19 -24.46 5.17 0.47
CA LEU A 19 -25.14 4.02 1.10
C LEU A 19 -25.74 4.33 2.47
N SER A 20 -25.33 5.41 3.15
CA SER A 20 -25.95 5.87 4.41
C SER A 20 -27.14 6.81 4.21
N LEU A 21 -27.50 7.18 2.98
CA LEU A 21 -28.71 7.97 2.73
C LEU A 21 -29.96 7.13 3.01
N SER A 22 -31.00 7.74 3.57
CA SER A 22 -32.24 7.06 3.97
C SER A 22 -32.92 6.31 2.81
N VAL A 23 -32.76 6.79 1.57
CA VAL A 23 -33.27 6.12 0.35
C VAL A 23 -32.62 4.75 0.10
N HIS A 24 -31.44 4.50 0.67
CA HIS A 24 -30.68 3.25 0.54
C HIS A 24 -30.70 2.39 1.81
N GLU A 25 -31.48 2.76 2.83
CA GLU A 25 -31.57 2.03 4.11
C GLU A 25 -31.85 0.53 3.96
N PRO A 26 -32.77 0.06 3.07
CA PRO A 26 -33.01 -1.38 2.89
C PRO A 26 -31.79 -2.15 2.37
N LEU A 27 -30.95 -1.50 1.56
CA LEU A 27 -29.70 -2.07 1.08
C LEU A 27 -28.63 -2.01 2.17
N ALA A 28 -28.55 -0.89 2.89
CA ALA A 28 -27.58 -0.67 3.97
C ALA A 28 -27.71 -1.73 5.08
N GLN A 29 -28.93 -2.12 5.43
CA GLN A 29 -29.22 -3.16 6.43
C GLN A 29 -28.79 -4.56 6.00
N ARG A 30 -28.61 -4.81 4.70
CA ARG A 30 -28.16 -6.10 4.15
C ARG A 30 -26.65 -6.20 4.02
N LEU A 31 -25.91 -5.13 4.31
CA LEU A 31 -24.44 -5.12 4.28
C LEU A 31 -23.90 -5.72 5.58
N VAL A 32 -23.58 -7.00 5.54
CA VAL A 32 -23.06 -7.78 6.69
C VAL A 32 -21.65 -7.33 7.10
N VAL A 33 -20.82 -6.95 6.11
CA VAL A 33 -19.43 -6.53 6.34
C VAL A 33 -19.21 -5.14 5.75
N ARG A 34 -18.62 -4.26 6.54
CA ARG A 34 -18.16 -2.93 6.13
C ARG A 34 -16.71 -2.79 6.55
N TYR A 35 -15.81 -2.69 5.58
CA TYR A 35 -14.39 -2.55 5.86
C TYR A 35 -13.84 -1.30 5.18
N HIS A 36 -13.01 -0.56 5.90
CA HIS A 36 -12.25 0.54 5.36
C HIS A 36 -10.79 0.11 5.29
N ILE A 37 -10.26 0.02 4.07
CA ILE A 37 -8.85 -0.31 3.86
C ILE A 37 -8.02 0.92 4.21
N SER A 38 -7.32 0.86 5.34
CA SER A 38 -6.32 1.84 5.74
C SER A 38 -4.97 1.55 5.06
N GLY A 39 -4.02 2.48 5.22
CA GLY A 39 -2.62 2.19 4.90
C GLY A 39 -2.07 1.04 5.75
N LEU A 40 -0.95 0.49 5.31
CA LEU A 40 -0.17 -0.50 6.04
C LEU A 40 0.36 0.11 7.35
N ALA A 41 0.43 -0.70 8.39
CA ALA A 41 1.18 -0.37 9.60
C ALA A 41 2.70 -0.50 9.35
N LYS A 42 3.52 0.05 10.26
CA LYS A 42 4.98 0.03 10.11
C LYS A 42 5.51 -1.41 10.07
N GLU A 43 4.91 -2.28 10.85
CA GLU A 43 5.26 -3.70 10.95
C GLU A 43 4.86 -4.50 9.71
N GLU A 44 3.85 -4.03 8.96
CA GLU A 44 3.35 -4.67 7.73
C GLU A 44 4.17 -4.28 6.50
N LEU A 45 4.97 -3.21 6.56
CA LEU A 45 5.73 -2.69 5.43
C LEU A 45 6.77 -3.68 4.92
N LEU A 46 7.56 -4.28 5.81
CA LEU A 46 8.60 -5.24 5.42
C LEU A 46 7.99 -6.52 4.80
N PRO A 47 7.00 -7.20 5.44
CA PRO A 47 6.29 -8.32 4.80
C PRO A 47 5.69 -7.96 3.45
N TYR A 48 5.11 -6.76 3.32
CA TYR A 48 4.54 -6.29 2.07
C TYR A 48 5.59 -6.15 0.96
N LEU A 49 6.73 -5.53 1.25
CA LEU A 49 7.83 -5.39 0.28
C LEU A 49 8.43 -6.74 -0.08
N LYS A 50 8.64 -7.63 0.91
CA LYS A 50 9.12 -9.01 0.68
C LYS A 50 8.23 -9.74 -0.30
N HIS A 51 6.92 -9.76 -0.05
CA HIS A 51 5.96 -10.39 -0.95
C HIS A 51 6.02 -9.80 -2.37
N ARG A 52 6.20 -8.47 -2.49
CA ARG A 52 6.32 -7.80 -3.79
C ARG A 52 7.61 -8.14 -4.53
N LEU A 53 8.73 -8.27 -3.83
CA LEU A 53 10.01 -8.70 -4.39
C LEU A 53 9.96 -10.18 -4.82
N GLU A 54 9.31 -11.04 -4.03
CA GLU A 54 9.09 -12.45 -4.38
C GLU A 54 8.31 -12.59 -5.69
N LEU A 55 7.27 -11.79 -5.89
CA LEU A 55 6.52 -11.74 -7.16
C LEU A 55 7.38 -11.25 -8.34
N ALA A 56 8.42 -10.45 -8.09
CA ALA A 56 9.40 -10.02 -9.08
C ALA A 56 10.53 -11.06 -9.28
N GLY A 57 10.53 -12.17 -8.53
CA GLY A 57 11.54 -13.23 -8.61
C GLY A 57 12.75 -13.02 -7.70
N THR A 58 12.68 -12.11 -6.73
CA THR A 58 13.77 -11.82 -5.79
C THR A 58 13.38 -12.22 -4.36
N GLN A 59 14.20 -13.04 -3.73
CA GLN A 59 14.07 -13.39 -2.30
C GLN A 59 15.06 -12.64 -1.40
N MET A 60 15.87 -11.77 -1.99
CA MET A 60 16.86 -10.97 -1.27
C MET A 60 16.19 -9.77 -0.61
N ASP A 61 16.64 -9.48 0.61
CA ASP A 61 16.28 -8.25 1.30
C ASP A 61 17.06 -7.09 0.69
N LEU A 62 16.38 -6.30 -0.15
CA LEU A 62 16.97 -5.16 -0.86
C LEU A 62 16.87 -3.83 -0.09
N PHE A 63 16.24 -3.82 1.08
CA PHE A 63 15.99 -2.59 1.85
C PHE A 63 16.62 -2.69 3.23
N GLU A 64 17.43 -1.69 3.59
CA GLU A 64 17.97 -1.57 4.94
C GLU A 64 16.90 -1.09 5.93
N GLN A 65 17.09 -1.38 7.22
CA GLN A 65 16.19 -0.93 8.28
C GLN A 65 15.92 0.61 8.22
N PRO A 66 16.94 1.48 8.05
CA PRO A 66 16.71 2.92 7.96
C PRO A 66 15.92 3.33 6.71
N ALA A 67 16.05 2.60 5.61
CA ALA A 67 15.29 2.85 4.38
C ALA A 67 13.80 2.54 4.56
N LEU A 68 13.49 1.45 5.27
CA LEU A 68 12.10 1.10 5.60
C LEU A 68 11.45 2.18 6.46
N GLU A 69 12.18 2.75 7.42
CA GLU A 69 11.67 3.84 8.25
C GLU A 69 11.42 5.11 7.43
N ALA A 70 12.38 5.52 6.61
CA ALA A 70 12.23 6.67 5.72
C ALA A 70 11.05 6.48 4.76
N LEU A 71 10.91 5.29 4.18
CA LEU A 71 9.82 4.95 3.27
C LEU A 71 8.46 4.99 3.98
N PHE A 72 8.36 4.47 5.20
CA PHE A 72 7.12 4.55 5.97
C PHE A 72 6.72 6.00 6.26
N GLN A 73 7.67 6.83 6.71
CA GLN A 73 7.42 8.25 7.01
C GLN A 73 6.98 9.04 5.77
N ALA A 74 7.62 8.81 4.62
CA ALA A 74 7.28 9.50 3.37
C ALA A 74 5.92 9.08 2.80
N THR A 75 5.47 7.85 3.07
CA THR A 75 4.27 7.27 2.45
C THR A 75 3.06 7.21 3.37
N ASN A 76 3.28 7.29 4.68
CA ASN A 76 2.29 7.05 5.73
C ASN A 76 1.56 5.70 5.54
N GLY A 77 2.29 4.67 5.11
CA GLY A 77 1.76 3.33 4.91
C GLY A 77 0.91 3.13 3.64
N LEU A 78 0.73 4.15 2.79
CA LEU A 78 -0.14 4.05 1.61
C LEU A 78 0.50 3.16 0.52
N PRO A 79 -0.08 2.00 0.17
CA PRO A 79 0.56 1.04 -0.75
C PRO A 79 0.92 1.64 -2.11
N ARG A 80 0.08 2.51 -2.66
CA ARG A 80 0.37 3.20 -3.93
C ARG A 80 1.63 4.07 -3.84
N LYS A 81 1.80 4.82 -2.75
CA LYS A 81 2.98 5.67 -2.55
C LYS A 81 4.22 4.84 -2.25
N ILE A 82 4.07 3.80 -1.42
CA ILE A 82 5.13 2.83 -1.12
C ILE A 82 5.69 2.25 -2.41
N ASN A 83 4.83 1.76 -3.31
CA ASN A 83 5.28 1.15 -4.55
C ASN A 83 6.05 2.12 -5.45
N LEU A 84 5.57 3.37 -5.52
CA LEU A 84 6.21 4.40 -6.34
C LEU A 84 7.60 4.72 -5.80
N LEU A 85 7.69 5.09 -4.52
CA LEU A 85 8.97 5.44 -3.91
C LEU A 85 9.93 4.27 -3.86
N ALA A 86 9.47 3.06 -3.50
CA ALA A 86 10.32 1.87 -3.52
C ALA A 86 10.91 1.60 -4.91
N HIS A 87 10.12 1.77 -5.98
CA HIS A 87 10.59 1.59 -7.35
C HIS A 87 11.63 2.65 -7.74
N LEU A 88 11.38 3.92 -7.42
CA LEU A 88 12.32 5.01 -7.68
C LEU A 88 13.62 4.81 -6.89
N SER A 89 13.54 4.46 -5.62
CA SER A 89 14.73 4.22 -4.78
C SER A 89 15.53 3.01 -5.23
N LEU A 90 14.90 1.97 -5.77
CA LEU A 90 15.60 0.86 -6.40
C LEU A 90 16.35 1.32 -7.66
N ASN A 91 15.75 2.20 -8.47
CA ASN A 91 16.44 2.78 -9.63
C ASN A 91 17.62 3.67 -9.22
N VAL A 92 17.46 4.51 -8.19
CA VAL A 92 18.54 5.35 -7.64
C VAL A 92 19.68 4.47 -7.12
N ALA A 93 19.37 3.44 -6.33
CA ALA A 93 20.36 2.50 -5.83
C ALA A 93 21.10 1.78 -6.98
N ALA A 94 20.38 1.37 -8.02
CA ALA A 94 20.97 0.74 -9.20
C ALA A 94 21.92 1.68 -9.96
N LEU A 95 21.55 2.96 -10.13
CA LEU A 95 22.42 3.98 -10.74
C LEU A 95 23.70 4.20 -9.94
N GLN A 96 23.64 4.05 -8.62
CA GLN A 96 24.78 4.17 -7.71
C GLN A 96 25.55 2.85 -7.50
N ASN A 97 25.18 1.77 -8.20
CA ASN A 97 25.72 0.42 -8.01
C ASN A 97 25.65 -0.09 -6.56
N ALA A 98 24.66 0.38 -5.80
CA ALA A 98 24.43 -0.08 -4.43
C ALA A 98 23.69 -1.43 -4.43
N GLN A 99 24.13 -2.35 -3.57
CA GLN A 99 23.48 -3.66 -3.40
C GLN A 99 22.19 -3.57 -2.57
N LEU A 100 22.08 -2.56 -1.71
CA LEU A 100 20.96 -2.33 -0.81
C LEU A 100 20.44 -0.90 -0.95
N VAL A 101 19.13 -0.73 -0.78
CA VAL A 101 18.46 0.55 -0.69
C VAL A 101 18.65 1.10 0.72
N SER A 102 19.42 2.18 0.86
CA SER A 102 19.60 2.95 2.08
C SER A 102 18.55 4.07 2.21
N ALA A 103 18.53 4.74 3.36
CA ALA A 103 17.66 5.90 3.59
C ALA A 103 17.93 7.06 2.62
N GLU A 104 19.17 7.24 2.17
CA GLU A 104 19.54 8.30 1.22
C GLU A 104 18.85 8.11 -0.13
N HIS A 105 18.79 6.88 -0.65
CA HIS A 105 18.08 6.58 -1.89
C HIS A 105 16.56 6.84 -1.78
N ILE A 106 15.97 6.69 -0.58
CA ILE A 106 14.58 7.06 -0.33
C ILE A 106 14.42 8.57 -0.39
N LEU A 107 15.30 9.32 0.28
CA LEU A 107 15.24 10.79 0.31
C LEU A 107 15.40 11.39 -1.09
N THR A 108 16.36 10.90 -1.87
CA THR A 108 16.53 11.32 -3.28
C THR A 108 15.28 11.03 -4.10
N ALA A 109 14.68 9.85 -3.95
CA ALA A 109 13.45 9.52 -4.66
C ALA A 109 12.29 10.44 -4.26
N VAL A 110 12.18 10.82 -2.98
CA VAL A 110 11.17 11.77 -2.49
C VAL A 110 11.35 13.15 -3.11
N GLU A 111 12.59 13.65 -3.21
CA GLU A 111 12.90 14.93 -3.85
C GLU A 111 12.51 14.95 -5.34
N GLU A 112 12.64 13.82 -6.04
CA GLU A 112 12.23 13.71 -7.45
C GLU A 112 10.71 13.61 -7.65
N THR A 113 9.96 13.21 -6.62
CA THR A 113 8.50 13.06 -6.70
C THR A 113 7.71 14.24 -6.11
N GLY A 114 8.38 15.19 -5.45
CA GLY A 114 7.80 16.39 -4.84
C GLY A 114 7.69 17.56 -5.82
#